data_AF-A0A971PYK3-F1
#
_entry.id   AF-A0A971PYK3-F1
#
_cell.length_a   1.000
_cell.length_b   1.000
_cell.length_c   1.000
_cell.angle_alpha   90.00
_cell.angle_beta   90.00
_cell.angle_gamma   90.00
#
_symmetry.space_group_name_H-M   'P 1'
#
loop_
_entity.id
_entity.type
_entity.pdbx_description
1 polymer ?
#
loop_
_entity_poly.entity_id
_entity_poly.type
_entity_poly.pdbx_seq_one_letter_code
_entity_poly.pdbx_strand_id
1 'polypeptide(L)' 'MKVINVVESMVWEAMDSVLDQKPGICRCEKCRADIAAYALNQLNPHYAAVNWERFW' A
#
# COMPACT_ATOMS: atom_id res chain seq x y z
N MET A 1 18.68 -10.28 -2.81
CA MET A 1 18.18 -9.20 -1.94
C MET A 1 17.53 -8.14 -2.79
N LYS A 2 16.34 -7.67 -2.44
CA LYS A 2 15.69 -6.53 -3.11
C LYS A 2 15.27 -5.49 -2.06
N VAL A 3 15.43 -4.23 -2.41
CA VAL A 3 15.04 -3.10 -1.55
C VAL A 3 13.59 -2.75 -1.87
N ILE A 4 12.75 -2.69 -0.84
CA ILE A 4 11.33 -2.32 -0.96
C ILE A 4 10.97 -1.26 0.06
N ASN A 5 9.99 -0.43 -0.27
CA ASN A 5 9.29 0.40 0.70
C ASN A 5 8.22 -0.45 1.39
N VAL A 6 8.42 -0.84 2.64
CA VAL A 6 7.44 -1.69 3.35
C VAL A 6 6.12 -0.96 3.60
N VAL A 7 6.14 0.38 3.65
CA VAL A 7 4.93 1.20 3.80
C VAL A 7 4.01 1.07 2.59
N GLU A 8 4.56 0.87 1.39
CA GLU A 8 3.75 0.64 0.18
C GLU A 8 2.90 -0.62 0.32
N SER A 9 3.50 -1.73 0.77
CA SER A 9 2.76 -2.96 1.06
C SER A 9 1.68 -2.76 2.11
N MET A 10 2.01 -2.07 3.21
CA MET A 10 1.06 -1.79 4.29
C MET A 10 -0.12 -0.92 3.83
N VAL A 11 0.11 0.09 2.98
CA VAL A 11 -0.95 0.91 2.40
C VAL A 11 -1.92 0.07 1.57
N TRP A 12 -1.39 -0.85 0.76
CA TRP A 12 -2.22 -1.75 -0.05
C TRP A 12 -2.99 -2.78 0.80
N GLU A 13 -2.36 -3.33 1.83
CA GLU A 13 -3.00 -4.26 2.77
C GLU A 13 -4.14 -3.58 3.56
N ALA A 14 -3.97 -2.31 3.95
CA ALA A 14 -4.98 -1.56 4.68
C ALA A 14 -6.13 -1.03 3.80
N MET A 15 -5.96 -1.02 2.47
CA MET A 15 -6.85 -0.34 1.52
C MET A 15 -8.31 -0.72 1.70
N ASP A 16 -8.62 -2.02 1.68
CA ASP A 16 -10.01 -2.49 1.69
C ASP A 16 -10.69 -2.20 3.04
N SER A 17 -9.97 -2.35 4.15
CA SER A 17 -10.46 -2.01 5.50
C SER A 17 -10.81 -0.53 5.64
N VAL A 18 -10.04 0.37 5.02
CA VAL A 18 -10.33 1.81 5.01
C VAL A 18 -11.54 2.13 4.11
N LEU A 19 -11.61 1.52 2.93
CA LEU A 19 -12.72 1.73 1.98
C LEU A 19 -14.05 1.17 2.50
N ASP A 20 -14.03 0.13 3.33
CA ASP A 20 -15.22 -0.42 3.99
C ASP A 20 -15.84 0.53 5.02
N GLN A 21 -15.05 1.42 5.59
CA GLN A 21 -15.53 2.47 6.49
C GLN A 21 -16.09 3.70 5.74
N LYS A 22 -16.05 3.71 4.40
CA LYS A 22 -16.46 4.83 3.54
C LYS A 22 -17.47 4.37 2.49
N PRO A 23 -18.74 4.10 2.87
CA PRO A 23 -19.77 3.69 1.92
C PRO A 23 -19.96 4.75 0.83
N GLY A 24 -20.09 4.31 -0.43
CA GLY A 24 -20.29 5.17 -1.59
C GLY A 24 -19.02 5.69 -2.28
N ILE A 25 -17.83 5.40 -1.76
CA ILE A 25 -16.57 5.73 -2.45
C ILE A 25 -16.34 4.80 -3.66
N CYS A 26 -15.80 5.35 -4.75
CA CYS A 26 -15.41 4.55 -5.91
C CYS A 26 -14.24 3.61 -5.55
N ARG A 27 -14.33 2.33 -5.93
CA ARG A 27 -13.33 1.30 -5.65
C ARG A 27 -12.61 0.78 -6.90
N CYS A 28 -12.71 1.49 -8.02
CA CYS A 28 -12.00 1.08 -9.24
C CYS A 28 -10.48 1.17 -9.05
N GLU A 29 -9.73 0.48 -9.91
CA GLU A 29 -8.27 0.44 -9.86
C GLU A 29 -7.64 1.84 -9.85
N LYS A 30 -8.13 2.75 -10.71
CA LYS A 30 -7.67 4.13 -10.77
C LYS A 30 -7.84 4.86 -9.43
N CYS A 31 -9.03 4.81 -8.83
CA CYS A 31 -9.28 5.48 -7.56
C CYS A 31 -8.45 4.89 -6.42
N ARG A 32 -8.25 3.57 -6.39
CA ARG A 32 -7.38 2.93 -5.39
C ARG A 32 -5.93 3.36 -5.56
N ALA A 33 -5.45 3.46 -6.80
CA ALA A 33 -4.11 3.96 -7.10
C ALA A 33 -3.92 5.44 -6.68
N ASP A 34 -4.91 6.29 -6.96
CA ASP A 34 -4.89 7.70 -6.54
C ASP A 34 -4.85 7.83 -5.01
N ILE A 35 -5.64 7.04 -4.28
CA ILE A 35 -5.64 7.00 -2.81
C ILE A 35 -4.28 6.51 -2.27
N ALA A 36 -3.73 5.43 -2.83
CA ALA A 36 -2.43 4.90 -2.44
C ALA A 36 -1.31 5.92 -2.67
N ALA A 37 -1.29 6.56 -3.85
CA ALA A 37 -0.32 7.60 -4.18
C ALA A 37 -0.44 8.80 -3.22
N TYR A 38 -1.66 9.25 -2.91
CA TYR A 38 -1.88 10.31 -1.94
C TYR A 38 -1.34 9.92 -0.55
N ALA A 39 -1.68 8.73 -0.04
CA ALA A 39 -1.22 8.25 1.25
C ALA A 39 0.31 8.13 1.31
N LEU A 40 0.93 7.54 0.29
CA LEU A 40 2.39 7.35 0.25
C LEU A 40 3.17 8.65 0.12
N ASN A 41 2.58 9.70 -0.47
CA ASN A 41 3.17 11.04 -0.47
C ASN A 41 3.10 11.73 0.90
N GLN A 42 2.24 11.27 1.82
CA GLN A 42 2.09 11.82 3.17
C GLN A 42 2.85 11.02 4.24
N LEU A 43 3.12 9.74 3.97
CA LEU A 43 3.81 8.84 4.89
C LEU A 43 5.32 8.83 4.61
N ASN A 44 6.13 8.73 5.67
CA ASN A 44 7.56 8.53 5.50
C ASN A 44 7.83 7.13 4.91
N PRO A 45 8.62 7.01 3.82
CA PRO A 45 8.96 5.70 3.28
C PRO A 45 9.89 4.96 4.25
N HIS A 46 9.68 3.65 4.39
CA HIS A 46 10.55 2.78 5.18
C HIS A 46 11.11 1.69 4.28
N TYR A 47 12.39 1.81 3.92
CA TYR A 47 13.04 0.87 3.02
C TYR A 47 13.71 -0.29 3.77
N ALA A 48 13.49 -1.52 3.29
CA ALA A 48 14.11 -2.72 3.82
C ALA A 48 14.70 -3.58 2.69
N ALA A 49 15.85 -4.20 2.95
CA ALA A 49 16.43 -5.22 2.08
C ALA A 49 15.89 -6.59 2.50
N VAL A 50 15.02 -7.18 1.69
CA VAL A 50 14.44 -8.51 2.01
C VAL A 50 14.91 -9.59 1.04
N ASN A 51 14.88 -10.83 1.49
CA ASN A 51 15.22 -12.01 0.71
C ASN A 51 13.93 -12.76 0.34
N TRP A 52 13.53 -12.73 -0.93
CA TRP A 52 12.32 -13.39 -1.41
C TRP A 52 12.43 -14.91 -1.43
N GLU A 53 13.64 -15.47 -1.44
CA GLU A 53 13.90 -16.92 -1.53
C GLU A 53 13.74 -17.68 -0.19
N ARG A 54 13.45 -16.98 0.92
CA ARG A 54 13.28 -17.61 2.26
C ARG A 54 11.82 -17.80 2.69
N PHE A 55 10.87 -17.48 1.82
CA PHE A 55 9.43 -17.58 2.12
C PHE A 55 8.71 -18.70 1.35
N TRP A 56 9.47 -19.56 0.66
CA TRP A 56 9.01 -20.82 0.04
C TRP A 56 9.98 -21.95 0.37
#